data_AF-M6ZR71-F1
#
_entry.id   AF-M6ZR71-F1
#
_cell.length_a   1.000
_cell.length_b   1.000
_cell.length_c   1.000
_cell.angle_alpha   90.00
_cell.angle_beta   90.00
_cell.angle_gamma   90.00
#
_symmetry.space_group_name_H-M   'P 1'
#
loop_
_entity.id
_entity.type
_entity.pdbx_description
1 polymer ?
#
loop_
_entity_poly.entity_id
_entity_poly.type
_entity_poly.pdbx_seq_one_letter_code
_entity_poly.pdbx_strand_id
1 'polypeptide(L)'
;MALKVNAGVVKGPIQFTFARSIDPVINLEHSITRMAVATKKEAEDQDGDNRTMGRKHTISYGLYRAHGFISAHFANDTGFSEEDFRIYFGLPYKICSIMIDPLQEEK
;
A
#
# COMPACT_ATOMS: atom_id res chain seq x y z
N MET A 1 -0.19 21.59 -6.50
CA MET A 1 -0.48 22.17 -5.17
C MET A 1 -1.53 23.25 -5.37
N ALA A 2 -2.72 23.18 -4.77
CA ALA A 2 -3.74 24.24 -4.93
C ALA A 2 -3.81 25.07 -3.63
N LEU A 3 -2.95 26.09 -3.55
CA LEU A 3 -3.01 27.12 -2.50
C LEU A 3 -3.46 28.45 -3.13
N LYS A 4 -3.89 29.40 -2.28
CA LYS A 4 -4.31 30.76 -2.68
C LYS A 4 -3.23 31.53 -3.48
N VAL A 5 -1.97 31.14 -3.32
CA VAL A 5 -0.84 31.54 -4.18
C VAL A 5 -0.43 30.29 -4.97
N ASN A 6 -0.52 30.37 -6.29
CA ASN A 6 -0.36 29.20 -7.16
C ASN A 6 1.12 28.94 -7.46
N ALA A 7 1.62 27.77 -7.06
CA ALA A 7 2.98 27.30 -7.35
C ALA A 7 3.04 26.30 -8.53
N GLY A 8 1.95 26.19 -9.31
CA GLY A 8 1.88 25.35 -10.50
C GLY A 8 1.66 23.87 -10.22
N VAL A 9 1.76 23.07 -11.29
CA VAL A 9 1.64 21.61 -11.28
C VAL A 9 2.88 21.03 -11.95
N VAL A 10 3.55 20.12 -11.26
CA VAL A 10 4.72 19.41 -11.77
C VAL A 10 4.31 17.98 -12.09
N LYS A 11 4.70 17.49 -13.27
CA LYS A 11 4.60 16.08 -13.63
C LYS A 11 5.97 15.45 -13.41
N GLY A 12 6.03 14.43 -12.57
CA GLY A 12 7.28 13.72 -12.29
C GLY A 12 7.77 12.90 -13.52
N PRO A 13 9.07 12.59 -13.57
CA PRO A 13 9.67 11.86 -14.69
C PRO A 13 9.32 10.37 -14.72
N ILE A 14 9.05 9.78 -13.56
CA ILE A 14 8.72 8.36 -13.40
C ILE A 14 7.21 8.21 -13.30
N GLN A 15 6.64 7.40 -14.18
CA GLN A 15 5.22 7.08 -14.21
C GLN A 15 5.03 5.57 -14.11
N PHE A 16 4.11 5.14 -13.25
CA PHE A 16 3.75 3.73 -13.11
C PHE A 16 2.35 3.47 -13.62
N THR A 17 2.18 2.27 -14.15
CA THR A 17 0.86 1.71 -14.45
C THR A 17 0.44 0.72 -13.37
N PHE A 18 -0.85 0.41 -13.32
CA PHE A 18 -1.36 -0.58 -12.37
C PHE A 18 -0.67 -1.94 -12.56
N ALA A 19 -0.20 -2.51 -11.46
CA ALA A 19 0.37 -3.85 -11.47
C ALA A 19 -0.72 -4.88 -11.76
N ARG A 20 -0.41 -5.85 -12.62
CA ARG A 20 -1.32 -6.96 -12.91
C ARG A 20 -0.69 -8.28 -12.46
N SER A 21 -1.53 -9.20 -12.00
CA SER A 21 -1.07 -10.55 -11.70
C SER A 21 -0.69 -11.26 -12.99
N ILE A 22 0.38 -12.05 -12.95
CA ILE A 22 0.80 -12.87 -14.08
C ILE A 22 -0.16 -14.05 -14.24
N ASP A 23 -0.52 -14.67 -13.11
CA ASP A 23 -1.49 -15.75 -13.05
C ASP A 23 -2.79 -15.27 -12.37
N PRO A 24 -3.92 -15.95 -12.61
CA PRO A 24 -5.16 -15.68 -11.90
C PRO A 24 -4.96 -15.88 -10.39
N VAL A 25 -5.29 -14.86 -9.60
CA VAL A 25 -5.23 -14.91 -8.14
C VAL A 25 -6.60 -15.23 -7.57
N ILE A 26 -6.63 -16.11 -6.56
CA ILE A 26 -7.85 -16.46 -5.83
C ILE A 26 -7.79 -15.78 -4.45
N ASN A 27 -8.89 -15.12 -4.08
CA ASN A 27 -9.07 -14.52 -2.77
C ASN A 27 -9.61 -15.54 -1.77
N LEU A 28 -8.91 -15.70 -0.65
CA LEU A 28 -9.37 -16.50 0.48
C LEU A 28 -9.96 -15.57 1.56
N GLU A 29 -11.16 -15.91 2.01
CA GLU A 29 -11.85 -15.21 3.09
C GLU A 29 -11.60 -15.92 4.41
N HIS A 30 -10.99 -15.21 5.35
CA HIS A 30 -10.77 -15.68 6.72
C HIS A 30 -11.71 -14.93 7.65
N SER A 31 -12.63 -15.65 8.27
CA SER A 31 -13.50 -15.09 9.30
C SER A 31 -12.72 -14.97 10.61
N ILE A 32 -12.62 -13.76 11.15
CA ILE A 32 -11.91 -13.46 12.38
C ILE A 32 -12.88 -12.87 13.40
N THR A 33 -12.73 -13.22 14.67
CA THR A 33 -13.52 -12.62 15.75
C THR A 33 -12.67 -11.62 16.52
N ARG A 34 -13.15 -10.38 16.64
CA ARG A 34 -12.50 -9.39 17.51
C ARG A 34 -12.99 -9.59 18.95
N MET A 35 -12.06 -9.88 19.86
CA MET A 35 -12.34 -10.03 21.30
C MET A 35 -12.37 -8.70 22.04
N ALA A 36 -11.62 -7.69 21.57
CA ALA A 36 -11.56 -6.38 22.20
C ALA A 36 -12.71 -5.48 21.72
N VAL A 37 -13.27 -4.74 22.68
CA VAL A 37 -14.43 -3.88 22.49
C VAL A 37 -13.95 -2.43 22.43
N ALA A 38 -14.32 -1.68 21.40
CA ALA A 38 -13.78 -0.34 21.18
C ALA A 38 -14.55 0.74 21.97
N THR A 39 -15.81 0.47 22.30
CA THR A 39 -16.72 1.47 22.86
C THR A 39 -17.40 0.95 24.12
N LYS A 40 -17.60 1.80 25.15
CA LYS A 40 -18.30 1.41 26.39
C LYS A 40 -19.72 0.88 26.13
N LYS A 41 -20.43 1.43 25.13
CA LYS A 41 -21.74 0.94 24.67
C LYS A 41 -21.69 -0.49 24.12
N GLU A 42 -20.66 -0.82 23.35
CA GLU A 42 -20.48 -2.16 22.79
C GLU A 42 -20.15 -3.18 23.90
N ALA A 43 -19.57 -2.74 25.02
CA ALA A 43 -19.22 -3.61 26.15
C ALA A 43 -20.45 -3.95 27.01
N GLU A 44 -21.37 -3.00 27.17
CA GLU A 44 -22.64 -3.20 27.88
C GLU A 44 -23.60 -4.11 27.08
N ASP A 45 -23.60 -4.00 25.74
CA ASP A 45 -24.38 -4.88 24.85
C ASP A 45 -23.74 -6.29 24.67
N GLN A 46 -22.50 -6.50 25.13
CA GLN A 46 -21.70 -7.72 24.93
C GLN A 46 -21.62 -8.66 26.15
N ASP A 47 -22.54 -8.55 27.11
CA ASP A 47 -22.55 -9.31 28.37
C ASP A 47 -22.82 -10.83 28.23
N GLY A 48 -22.24 -11.50 27.22
CA GLY A 48 -22.30 -12.96 27.13
C GLY A 48 -21.59 -13.60 25.95
N ASP A 49 -21.77 -13.12 24.70
CA ASP A 49 -21.29 -13.91 23.55
C ASP A 49 -21.16 -13.18 22.19
N ASN A 50 -21.44 -11.87 22.13
CA ASN A 50 -21.65 -11.22 20.82
C ASN A 50 -20.35 -10.69 20.21
N ARG A 51 -19.44 -11.59 19.83
CA ARG A 51 -18.14 -11.26 19.21
C ARG A 51 -18.35 -10.61 17.84
N THR A 52 -17.75 -9.44 17.62
CA THR A 52 -17.79 -8.78 16.31
C THR A 52 -16.99 -9.63 15.31
N MET A 53 -17.70 -10.18 14.32
CA MET A 53 -17.11 -10.99 13.25
C MET A 53 -16.57 -10.08 12.14
N GLY A 54 -15.25 -10.06 11.96
CA GLY A 54 -14.57 -9.45 10.83
C GLY A 54 -14.24 -10.47 9.74
N ARG A 55 -13.98 -9.98 8.53
CA ARG A 55 -13.55 -10.80 7.39
C ARG A 55 -12.24 -10.24 6.85
N LYS A 56 -11.20 -11.07 6.79
CA LYS A 56 -9.91 -10.72 6.21
C LYS A 56 -9.75 -11.45 4.88
N HIS A 57 -9.65 -10.68 3.80
CA HIS A 57 -9.34 -11.22 2.48
C HIS A 57 -7.82 -11.32 2.32
N THR A 58 -7.33 -12.48 1.90
CA THR A 58 -5.89 -12.72 1.71
C THR A 58 -5.67 -13.49 0.42
N ILE A 59 -4.54 -13.22 -0.22
CA ILE A 59 -4.07 -13.92 -1.42
C ILE A 59 -2.87 -14.76 -0.98
N SER A 60 -2.96 -16.08 -1.10
CA SER A 60 -1.90 -17.00 -0.63
C SER A 60 -0.58 -16.80 -1.38
N TYR A 61 -0.67 -16.52 -2.67
CA TYR A 61 0.46 -16.19 -3.51
C TYR A 61 -0.02 -15.39 -4.72
N GLY A 62 0.72 -14.35 -5.09
CA GLY A 62 0.46 -13.57 -6.28
C GLY A 62 1.74 -12.93 -6.77
N LEU A 63 2.13 -13.27 -7.99
CA LEU A 63 3.24 -12.61 -8.67
C LEU A 63 2.67 -11.45 -9.50
N TYR A 64 2.95 -10.22 -9.07
CA TYR A 64 2.47 -9.02 -9.73
C TYR A 64 3.58 -8.34 -10.52
N ARG A 65 3.28 -7.99 -11.77
CA ARG A 65 4.19 -7.22 -12.62
C ARG A 65 3.63 -5.82 -12.82
N ALA A 66 4.42 -4.83 -12.42
CA ALA A 66 4.18 -3.42 -12.72
C ALA A 66 5.05 -2.97 -13.89
N HIS A 67 4.56 -2.02 -14.67
CA HIS A 67 5.33 -1.35 -15.71
C HIS A 67 5.55 0.11 -15.33
N GLY A 68 6.82 0.50 -15.27
CA GLY A 68 7.26 1.88 -15.07
C GLY A 68 7.87 2.46 -16.35
N PHE A 69 7.60 3.72 -16.62
CA PHE A 69 8.14 4.48 -17.74
C PHE A 69 8.88 5.71 -17.20
N ILE A 70 10.02 6.03 -17.80
CA ILE A 70 10.81 7.22 -17.47
C ILE A 70 10.84 8.11 -18.71
N SER A 71 10.28 9.30 -18.60
CA SER A 71 10.25 10.28 -19.69
C SER A 71 11.46 11.21 -19.60
N ALA A 72 12.29 11.22 -20.64
CA ALA A 72 13.46 12.10 -20.72
C ALA A 72 13.07 13.60 -20.70
N HIS A 73 11.92 13.94 -21.27
CA HIS A 73 11.44 15.32 -21.32
C HIS A 73 11.12 15.85 -19.91
N PHE A 74 10.34 15.09 -19.15
CA PHE A 74 10.02 15.48 -17.77
C PHE A 74 11.22 15.37 -16.83
N ALA A 75 12.17 14.46 -17.11
CA ALA A 75 13.40 14.36 -16.33
C ALA A 75 14.26 15.63 -16.47
N ASN A 76 14.34 16.20 -17.66
CA ASN A 76 15.05 17.46 -17.91
C ASN A 76 14.38 18.64 -17.21
N ASP A 77 13.05 18.71 -17.23
CA ASP A 77 12.28 19.78 -16.58
C ASP A 77 12.39 19.74 -15.04
N THR A 78 12.52 18.55 -14.45
CA THR A 78 12.61 18.37 -12.99
C THR A 78 14.05 18.27 -12.48
N GLY A 79 15.06 18.26 -13.35
CA GLY A 79 16.47 18.08 -12.98
C GLY A 79 16.79 16.69 -12.41
N PHE A 80 16.07 15.66 -12.86
CA PHE A 80 16.23 14.29 -12.35
C PHE A 80 17.57 13.69 -12.77
N SER A 81 18.39 13.31 -11.79
CA SER A 81 19.75 12.85 -12.00
C SER A 81 19.87 11.32 -11.96
N GLU A 82 21.01 10.79 -12.43
CA GLU A 82 21.31 9.36 -12.35
C GLU A 82 21.47 8.89 -10.88
N GLU A 83 21.87 9.77 -9.98
CA GLU A 83 21.97 9.47 -8.55
C GLU A 83 20.58 9.25 -7.93
N ASP A 84 19.61 10.10 -8.29
CA ASP A 84 18.20 9.94 -7.88
C ASP A 84 17.62 8.62 -8.40
N PHE A 85 17.97 8.24 -9.63
CA PHE A 85 17.60 6.94 -10.18
C PHE A 85 18.20 5.78 -9.37
N ARG A 86 19.49 5.85 -9.03
CA ARG A 86 20.16 4.80 -8.23
C ARG A 86 19.57 4.69 -6.83
N ILE A 87 19.21 5.80 -6.19
CA ILE A 87 18.52 5.78 -4.90
C ILE A 87 17.14 5.15 -5.06
N TYR A 88 16.37 5.59 -6.06
CA TYR A 88 15.01 5.11 -6.30
C TYR A 88 14.96 3.60 -6.56
N PHE A 89 15.83 3.07 -7.42
CA PHE A 89 15.89 1.64 -7.77
C PHE A 89 16.80 0.82 -6.84
N GLY A 90 17.57 1.46 -5.96
CA GLY A 90 18.31 0.82 -4.87
C GLY A 90 17.48 0.61 -3.60
N LEU A 91 16.35 1.31 -3.45
CA LEU A 91 15.41 1.15 -2.34
C LEU A 91 14.36 0.02 -2.42
N PRO A 92 14.03 -0.63 -3.57
CA PRO A 92 12.90 -1.55 -3.64
C PRO A 92 13.09 -2.84 -2.82
N TYR A 93 14.33 -3.22 -2.48
CA TYR A 93 14.58 -4.30 -1.50
C TYR A 93 13.97 -3.99 -0.12
N LYS A 94 13.88 -2.70 0.25
CA LYS A 94 13.26 -2.24 1.51
C LYS A 94 11.74 -2.04 1.39
N ILE A 95 11.21 -1.77 0.20
CA ILE A 95 9.76 -1.57 0.01
C ILE A 95 8.99 -2.84 0.33
N CYS A 96 9.50 -4.00 -0.09
CA CYS A 96 8.88 -5.29 0.22
C CYS A 96 8.96 -5.62 1.72
N SER A 97 10.09 -5.35 2.39
CA SER A 97 10.22 -5.59 3.83
C SER A 97 9.26 -4.71 4.65
N ILE A 98 9.13 -3.42 4.32
CA ILE A 98 8.21 -2.52 5.05
C ILE A 98 6.73 -2.93 4.87
N MET A 99 6.34 -3.45 3.70
CA MET A 99 4.97 -3.92 3.48
C MET A 99 4.67 -5.30 4.11
N ILE A 100 5.70 -6.12 4.34
CA ILE A 100 5.57 -7.41 5.02
C ILE A 100 5.51 -7.24 6.56
N ASP A 101 6.06 -6.13 7.08
CA ASP A 101 6.17 -5.88 8.53
C ASP A 101 5.05 -5.09 9.24
N PRO A 102 3.79 -4.92 8.77
CA PRO A 102 2.73 -4.42 9.65
C PRO A 102 2.07 -5.52 10.52
N LEU A 103 2.57 -6.78 10.50
CA LEU A 103 1.95 -7.91 11.21
C LEU A 103 2.85 -8.61 12.25
N GLN A 104 4.01 -8.05 12.59
CA GLN A 104 4.87 -8.59 13.68
C GLN A 104 4.97 -7.66 14.90
N GLU A 105 4.24 -6.54 14.92
CA GLU A 105 4.24 -5.57 16.03
C GLU A 105 2.95 -5.63 16.86
N GLU A 106 2.55 -6.85 17.24
CA GLU A 106 1.67 -7.09 18.39
C GLU A 106 2.36 -8.11 19.32
N LYS A 107 3.23 -7.60 20.20
CA LYS A 107 3.64 -8.26 21.45
C LYS A 107 3.67 -7.24 22.58
#